data_AF-S7RC59-F1
#
_entry.id   AF-S7RC59-F1
#
_cell.length_a   1.000
_cell.length_b   1.000
_cell.length_c   1.000
_cell.angle_alpha   90.00
_cell.angle_beta   90.00
_cell.angle_gamma   90.00
#
_symmetry.space_group_name_H-M   'P 1'
#
loop_
_entity.id
_entity.type
_entity.pdbx_description
1 polymer ?
#
loop_
_entity_poly.entity_id
_entity_poly.type
_entity_poly.pdbx_seq_one_letter_code
_entity_poly.pdbx_strand_id
1 'polypeptide(L)' 'KYKPVAKKVRAVPATLPKEYRIQCNIVGDPLADMLILSTIPPSFQPTGRYSQE' A
#
# COMPACT_ATOMS: atom_id res chain seq x y z
N LYS A 1 49.71 8.04 0.79
CA LYS A 1 48.59 7.86 -0.19
C LYS A 1 47.29 8.25 0.52
N TYR A 2 46.62 9.32 0.09
CA TYR A 2 45.40 9.82 0.75
C TYR A 2 44.18 8.98 0.39
N LYS A 3 43.20 8.89 1.31
CA LYS A 3 41.91 8.27 1.01
C LYS A 3 41.13 9.16 0.02
N PRO A 4 40.54 8.58 -1.05
CA PRO A 4 39.78 9.35 -2.01
C PRO A 4 38.57 10.03 -1.35
N VAL A 5 38.42 11.33 -1.59
CA VAL A 5 37.35 12.19 -1.04
C VAL A 5 35.95 11.63 -1.31
N ALA A 6 35.75 10.99 -2.46
CA ALA A 6 34.48 10.35 -2.83
C ALA A 6 34.01 9.28 -1.83
N LYS A 7 34.93 8.65 -1.07
CA LYS A 7 34.59 7.67 -0.02
C LYS A 7 34.31 8.31 1.35
N LYS A 8 34.55 9.61 1.50
CA LYS A 8 34.34 10.36 2.75
C LYS A 8 32.94 10.98 2.82
N VAL A 9 32.35 11.28 1.67
CA VAL A 9 31.01 11.87 1.58
C VAL A 9 29.97 10.75 1.55
N ARG A 10 29.23 10.61 2.64
CA ARG A 10 27.98 9.82 2.65
C ARG A 10 26.86 10.76 2.23
N ALA A 11 26.18 10.45 1.13
CA ALA A 11 24.99 11.21 0.75
C ALA A 11 23.96 11.06 1.88
N VAL A 12 23.54 12.18 2.47
CA VAL A 12 22.40 12.20 3.37
C VAL A 12 21.18 11.96 2.48
N PRO A 13 20.37 10.91 2.71
CA PRO A 13 19.17 10.70 1.91
C PRO A 13 18.30 11.95 2.03
N ALA A 14 17.93 12.51 0.88
CA ALA A 14 17.03 13.65 0.86
C ALA A 14 15.71 13.26 1.53
N THR A 15 15.19 14.14 2.38
CA THR A 15 13.85 13.94 2.93
C THR A 15 12.83 14.12 1.81
N LEU A 16 11.87 13.18 1.68
CA LEU A 16 10.81 13.27 0.68
C LEU A 16 10.02 14.60 0.89
N PRO A 17 10.00 15.49 -0.12
CA PRO A 17 9.28 16.76 -0.02
C PRO A 17 7.80 16.53 0.30
N LYS A 18 7.19 17.49 1.00
CA LYS A 18 5.79 17.39 1.45
C LYS A 18 4.82 17.23 0.28
N GLU A 19 5.12 17.82 -0.87
CA GLU A 19 4.33 17.78 -2.11
C GLU A 19 4.16 16.36 -2.66
N TYR A 20 5.11 15.46 -2.41
CA TYR A 20 5.06 14.06 -2.86
C TYR A 20 4.50 13.10 -1.80
N ARG A 21 4.06 13.62 -0.65
CA ARG A 21 3.47 12.79 0.41
C ARG A 21 1.99 12.57 0.09
N ILE A 22 1.58 11.31 0.05
CA ILE A 22 0.16 10.95 0.04
C ILE A 22 -0.42 11.39 1.39
N GLN A 23 -1.35 12.35 1.36
CA GLN A 23 -2.08 12.83 2.53
C GLN A 23 -3.48 12.20 2.55
N CYS A 24 -3.74 11.34 3.54
CA CYS A 24 -5.08 10.79 3.76
C CYS A 24 -5.89 11.76 4.63
N ASN A 25 -6.64 12.67 4.01
CA ASN A 25 -7.54 13.60 4.69
C ASN A 25 -8.89 12.94 5.01
N ILE A 26 -8.88 11.85 5.77
CA ILE A 26 -10.10 11.15 6.18
C ILE A 26 -10.78 11.99 7.27
N VAL A 27 -11.99 12.49 7.01
CA VAL A 27 -12.81 13.22 7.97
C VAL A 27 -14.04 12.38 8.29
N GLY A 28 -14.24 12.06 9.56
CA GLY A 28 -15.28 11.13 9.99
C GLY A 28 -14.92 9.66 9.76
N ASP A 29 -15.90 8.78 9.83
CA ASP A 29 -15.73 7.36 9.57
C ASP A 29 -15.91 7.07 8.07
N PRO A 30 -14.87 6.67 7.34
CA PRO A 30 -14.97 6.39 5.90
C PRO A 30 -15.80 5.14 5.58
N LEU A 31 -16.15 4.34 6.60
CA LEU A 31 -16.90 3.10 6.45
C LEU A 31 -18.33 3.20 7.02
N ALA A 32 -18.78 4.38 7.45
CA ALA A 32 -20.10 4.57 8.06
C ALA A 32 -21.25 4.04 7.18
N ASP A 33 -21.13 4.24 5.86
CA ASP A 33 -22.14 3.81 4.88
C ASP A 33 -21.83 2.42 4.27
N MET A 34 -20.76 1.76 4.72
CA MET A 34 -20.41 0.45 4.20
C MET A 34 -21.39 -0.61 4.72
N LEU A 35 -22.00 -1.34 3.79
CA LEU A 35 -22.83 -2.48 4.14
C LEU A 35 -21.99 -3.56 4.83
N ILE A 36 -22.49 -4.06 5.96
CA ILE A 36 -21.87 -5.16 6.69
C ILE A 36 -22.07 -6.44 5.88
N LEU A 37 -20.96 -7.07 5.49
CA LEU A 37 -20.98 -8.36 4.81
C LEU A 37 -21.12 -9.50 5.82
N SER A 38 -21.79 -10.58 5.42
CA SER A 38 -21.82 -11.81 6.20
C SER A 38 -20.40 -12.35 6.35
N THR A 39 -19.99 -12.59 7.60
CA THR A 39 -18.71 -13.24 7.92
C THR A 39 -18.73 -14.74 7.62
N ILE A 40 -19.93 -15.31 7.49
CA ILE A 40 -20.13 -16.73 7.18
C ILE A 40 -20.34 -16.83 5.67
N PRO A 41 -19.39 -17.40 4.92
CA PRO A 41 -19.58 -17.66 3.50
C PRO A 41 -20.64 -18.75 3.31
N PRO A 42 -21.35 -18.75 2.16
CA PRO A 42 -22.27 -19.83 1.83
C PRO A 42 -21.51 -21.16 1.68
N SER A 43 -22.24 -22.27 1.81
CA SER A 43 -21.67 -23.59 1.52
C SER A 43 -21.17 -23.64 0.08
N PHE A 44 -20.02 -24.26 -0.12
CA PHE A 44 -19.45 -24.41 -1.45
C PHE A 44 -20.40 -25.21 -2.35
N GLN A 45 -20.68 -24.67 -3.54
CA GLN A 45 -21.46 -25.33 -4.59
C GLN A 45 -20.53 -25.56 -5.79
N PRO A 46 -20.25 -26.81 -6.19
CA PRO A 46 -19.41 -27.07 -7.35
C PRO A 46 -20.08 -26.49 -8.60
N THR A 47 -19.45 -25.44 -9.15
CA THR A 47 -19.88 -24.77 -10.40
C THR A 47 -18.94 -25.16 -11.53
N GLY A 48 -19.39 -25.07 -12.78
CA GLY A 48 -18.54 -25.29 -13.95
C GLY A 48 -17.28 -24.41 -13.96
N ARG A 49 -16.23 -24.84 -14.67
CA ARG A 49 -15.00 -24.06 -14.80
C ARG A 49 -15.24 -22.90 -15.76
N TYR A 50 -14.89 -21.69 -15.35
CA TYR A 50 -14.99 -20.48 -16.19
C TYR A 50 -13.89 -20.39 -17.26
N SER A 51 -12.81 -21.15 -17.12
CA SER A 51 -11.69 -21.17 -18.07
C SER A 51 -11.59 -22.54 -18.74
N GLN A 52 -11.37 -22.55 -20.06
CA GLN A 52 -10.88 -23.72 -20.78
C GLN A 52 -9.37 -23.86 -20.55
N GLU A 53 -8.90 -25.11 -20.48
CA GLU A 53 -7.47 -25.45 -20.43
C GLU A 53 -6.76 -25.18 -21.76
#